data_AF-A0A4Y2SLF4-F1
#
_entry.id   AF-A0A4Y2SLF4-F1
#
_cell.length_a   1.000
_cell.length_b   1.000
_cell.length_c   1.000
_cell.angle_alpha   90.00
_cell.angle_beta   90.00
_cell.angle_gamma   90.00
#
_symmetry.space_group_name_H-M   'P 1'
#
loop_
_entity.id
_entity.type
_entity.pdbx_description
1 polymer ?
#
loop_
_entity_poly.entity_id
_entity_poly.type
_entity_poly.pdbx_seq_one_letter_code
_entity_poly.pdbx_strand_id
1 'polypeptide(L)'
;MEMESVSEAEALVAKFPNSSKAWVDGALSYLHYGGINKARVFTEGHQNDKFKRTSRKIKSVESFDDYGSGIQEQRRLACYIRRSTET
;
A
#
# COMPACT_ATOMS: atom_id res chain seq x y z
N MET A 1 -12.91 -8.90 -3.33
CA MET A 1 -13.44 -8.38 -2.07
C MET A 1 -12.90 -6.98 -1.95
N GLU A 2 -13.75 -5.96 -2.13
CA GLU A 2 -13.36 -4.59 -1.79
C GLU A 2 -13.42 -4.49 -0.28
N MET A 3 -12.33 -4.04 0.35
CA MET A 3 -12.32 -3.84 1.80
C MET A 3 -12.91 -2.47 2.11
N GLU A 4 -13.86 -2.44 3.05
CA GLU A 4 -14.61 -1.22 3.37
C GLU A 4 -13.87 -0.36 4.40
N SER A 5 -12.85 -0.90 5.06
CA SER A 5 -12.06 -0.17 6.03
C SER A 5 -10.60 -0.62 6.11
N VAL A 6 -9.77 0.25 6.69
CA VAL A 6 -8.37 -0.05 7.02
C VAL A 6 -8.28 -1.14 8.08
N SER A 7 -9.21 -1.18 9.04
CA SER A 7 -9.23 -2.19 10.11
C SER A 7 -9.43 -3.62 9.58
N GLU A 8 -10.24 -3.79 8.53
CA GLU A 8 -10.42 -5.08 7.86
C GLU A 8 -9.12 -5.55 7.19
N ALA A 9 -8.40 -4.61 6.57
CA ALA A 9 -7.10 -4.87 5.95
C ALA A 9 -6.05 -5.31 6.97
N GLU A 10 -5.98 -4.66 8.12
CA GLU A 10 -5.08 -5.04 9.21
C GLU A 10 -5.44 -6.41 9.78
N ALA A 11 -6.73 -6.67 10.00
CA ALA A 11 -7.21 -7.97 10.47
C ALA A 11 -6.87 -9.09 9.48
N LEU A 12 -6.93 -8.81 8.16
CA LEU A 12 -6.57 -9.77 7.12
C LEU A 12 -5.08 -10.10 7.14
N VAL A 13 -4.21 -9.09 7.27
CA VAL A 13 -2.75 -9.29 7.38
C VAL A 13 -2.39 -10.00 8.68
N ALA A 14 -3.05 -9.68 9.79
CA ALA A 14 -2.83 -10.38 11.06
C ALA A 14 -3.21 -11.87 10.97
N LYS A 15 -4.28 -12.20 10.24
CA LYS A 15 -4.70 -13.59 9.97
C LYS A 15 -3.79 -14.30 8.97
N PHE A 16 -3.29 -13.58 7.96
CA PHE A 16 -2.49 -14.13 6.88
C PHE A 16 -1.18 -13.34 6.68
N PRO A 17 -0.25 -13.38 7.66
CA PRO A 17 0.96 -12.54 7.64
C PRO A 17 1.94 -12.91 6.52
N ASN A 18 1.82 -14.11 5.95
CA ASN A 18 2.65 -14.57 4.84
C ASN A 18 1.98 -14.37 3.47
N SER A 19 0.74 -13.87 3.42
CA SER A 19 0.00 -13.70 2.17
C SER A 19 0.33 -12.35 1.54
N SER A 20 1.14 -12.35 0.48
CA SER A 20 1.41 -11.15 -0.32
C SER A 20 0.11 -10.44 -0.72
N LYS A 21 -0.94 -11.19 -1.02
CA LYS A 21 -2.25 -10.64 -1.37
C LYS A 21 -2.88 -9.85 -0.22
N ALA A 22 -2.82 -10.36 1.01
CA ALA A 22 -3.37 -9.65 2.17
C ALA A 22 -2.64 -8.31 2.39
N TRP A 23 -1.31 -8.30 2.26
CA TRP A 23 -0.52 -7.08 2.37
C TRP A 23 -0.77 -6.08 1.25
N VAL A 24 -1.00 -6.56 0.02
CA VAL A 24 -1.37 -5.71 -1.12
C VAL A 24 -2.71 -5.07 -0.89
N ASP A 25 -3.72 -5.88 -0.59
CA ASP A 25 -5.07 -5.38 -0.40
C ASP A 25 -5.07 -4.39 0.79
N GLY A 26 -4.27 -4.63 1.84
CA GLY A 26 -4.13 -3.67 2.94
C GLY A 26 -3.40 -2.37 2.58
N ALA A 27 -2.31 -2.45 1.81
CA ALA A 27 -1.62 -1.25 1.31
C ALA A 27 -2.54 -0.40 0.41
N LEU A 28 -3.40 -1.05 -0.39
CA LEU A 28 -4.40 -0.37 -1.21
C LEU A 28 -5.48 0.29 -0.37
N SER A 29 -6.01 -0.39 0.65
CA SER A 29 -6.95 0.23 1.61
C SER A 29 -6.35 1.45 2.29
N TYR A 30 -5.06 1.40 2.62
CA TYR A 30 -4.35 2.54 3.16
C TYR A 30 -4.20 3.69 2.16
N LEU A 31 -3.92 3.43 0.89
CA LEU A 31 -3.91 4.47 -0.14
C LEU A 31 -5.29 5.12 -0.33
N HIS A 32 -6.37 4.35 -0.19
CA HIS A 32 -7.74 4.85 -0.36
C HIS A 32 -8.27 5.64 0.84
N TYR A 33 -8.01 5.17 2.07
CA TYR A 33 -8.65 5.69 3.28
C TYR A 33 -7.69 6.26 4.32
N GLY A 34 -6.47 5.72 4.41
CA GLY A 34 -5.50 6.06 5.46
C GLY A 34 -4.42 7.04 5.04
N GLY A 35 -4.29 7.32 3.74
CA GLY A 35 -3.26 8.16 3.15
C GLY A 35 -1.97 7.42 2.79
N ILE A 36 -1.14 8.10 1.99
CA ILE A 36 0.09 7.58 1.38
C ILE A 36 1.13 7.20 2.45
N ASN A 37 1.27 8.03 3.49
CA ASN A 37 2.24 7.81 4.56
C ASN A 37 1.94 6.52 5.34
N LYS A 38 0.67 6.25 5.59
CA LYS A 38 0.27 5.02 6.27
C LYS A 38 0.46 3.79 5.37
N ALA A 39 0.17 3.90 4.07
CA ALA A 39 0.47 2.84 3.10
C ALA A 39 1.97 2.51 3.03
N ARG A 40 2.83 3.53 3.14
CA ARG A 40 4.29 3.34 3.23
C ARG A 40 4.66 2.52 4.47
N VAL A 41 4.29 3.00 5.66
CA VAL A 41 4.61 2.31 6.92
C VAL A 41 4.08 0.88 6.93
N PHE A 42 2.88 0.67 6.40
CA PHE A 42 2.29 -0.66 6.27
C PHE A 42 3.13 -1.58 5.39
N THR A 43 3.54 -1.13 4.20
CA THR A 43 4.39 -1.93 3.31
C THR A 43 5.80 -2.18 3.86
N GLU A 44 6.34 -1.27 4.69
CA GLU A 44 7.62 -1.46 5.38
C GLU A 44 7.57 -2.61 6.42
N GLY A 45 6.38 -2.90 6.95
CA GLY A 45 6.17 -3.99 7.92
C GLY A 45 6.34 -5.40 7.33
N HIS A 46 6.29 -5.55 6.00
CA HIS A 46 6.46 -6.86 5.36
C HIS A 46 7.94 -7.16 5.09
N GLN A 47 8.40 -8.34 5.51
CA GLN A 47 9.80 -8.78 5.32
C GLN A 47 10.23 -8.99 3.86
N ASN A 48 9.30 -9.03 2.90
CA ASN A 48 9.56 -9.34 1.50
C ASN A 48 10.18 -8.13 0.77
N ASP A 49 11.29 -8.37 0.06
CA ASP A 49 12.05 -7.34 -0.65
C ASP A 49 11.24 -6.61 -1.74
N LYS A 50 10.20 -7.24 -2.30
CA LYS A 50 9.27 -6.58 -3.22
C LYS A 50 8.52 -5.46 -2.52
N PHE A 51 8.04 -5.68 -1.29
CA PHE A 51 7.35 -4.66 -0.50
C PHE A 51 8.30 -3.53 -0.06
N LYS A 52 9.56 -3.83 0.27
CA LYS A 52 10.57 -2.78 0.54
C LYS A 52 10.84 -1.87 -0.66
N ARG A 53 10.80 -2.40 -1.89
CA ARG A 53 10.91 -1.57 -3.12
C ARG A 53 9.67 -0.70 -3.28
N THR A 54 8.49 -1.25 -3.01
CA THR A 54 7.23 -0.52 -2.99
C THR A 54 7.25 0.64 -2.00
N SER A 55 7.69 0.42 -0.76
CA SER A 55 7.79 1.49 0.25
C SER A 55 8.72 2.62 -0.19
N ARG A 56 9.87 2.28 -0.82
CA ARG A 56 10.78 3.28 -1.41
C ARG A 56 10.13 4.08 -2.53
N LYS A 57 9.31 3.43 -3.37
CA LYS A 57 8.58 4.12 -4.44
C LYS A 57 7.53 5.06 -3.87
N ILE A 58 6.78 4.61 -2.86
CA ILE A 58 5.80 5.44 -2.14
C ILE A 58 6.50 6.66 -1.51
N LYS A 59 7.66 6.47 -0.86
CA LYS A 59 8.45 7.57 -0.28
C LYS A 59 8.87 8.63 -1.31
N SER A 60 9.17 8.22 -2.54
CA SER A 60 9.50 9.14 -3.64
C SER A 60 8.29 9.94 -4.15
N VAL A 61 7.07 9.46 -3.89
CA VAL A 61 5.83 10.13 -4.28
C VAL A 61 5.31 11.01 -3.14
N GLU A 62 5.47 10.58 -1.88
CA GLU A 62 5.17 11.37 -0.68
C GLU A 62 5.86 12.74 -0.69
N SER A 63 7.07 12.85 -1.25
CA SER A 63 7.78 14.13 -1.42
C SER A 63 7.18 15.06 -2.49
N PHE A 64 6.18 14.61 -3.24
CA PHE A 64 5.54 15.35 -4.36
C PHE A 64 4.13 15.86 -4.01
N ASP A 65 3.53 15.43 -2.91
CA ASP A 65 2.11 15.65 -2.59
C ASP A 65 1.76 17.06 -2.07
N ASP A 66 2.74 17.96 -1.87
CA ASP A 66 2.48 19.35 -1.46
C ASP A 66 1.69 20.20 -2.49
N TYR A 67 1.51 19.72 -3.73
CA TYR A 67 1.01 20.52 -4.87
C TYR A 67 -0.33 20.07 -5.48
N GLY A 68 -1.15 19.27 -4.79
CA GLY A 68 -2.53 18.99 -5.22
C GLY A 68 -2.70 17.93 -6.33
N SER A 69 -1.66 17.15 -6.66
CA SER A 69 -1.70 16.04 -7.62
C SER A 69 -2.03 14.67 -7.01
N GLY A 70 -2.35 14.60 -5.72
CA GLY A 70 -2.28 13.36 -4.93
C GLY A 70 -3.19 12.22 -5.38
N ILE A 71 -4.38 12.49 -5.93
CA ILE A 71 -5.30 11.41 -6.36
C ILE A 71 -4.75 10.65 -7.59
N GLN A 72 -4.09 11.35 -8.53
CA GLN A 72 -3.58 10.70 -9.74
C GLN A 72 -2.34 9.86 -9.44
N GLU A 73 -1.49 10.34 -8.54
CA GLU A 73 -0.31 9.59 -8.06
C GLU A 73 -0.69 8.42 -7.14
N GLN A 74 -1.71 8.56 -6.28
CA GLN A 74 -2.27 7.44 -5.51
C GLN A 74 -2.77 6.31 -6.42
N ARG A 75 -3.45 6.64 -7.52
CA ARG A 75 -3.91 5.64 -8.51
C ARG A 75 -2.73 4.96 -9.21
N ARG A 76 -1.69 5.71 -9.59
CA ARG A 76 -0.46 5.14 -10.19
C ARG A 76 0.27 4.22 -9.22
N LEU A 77 0.39 4.63 -7.97
CA LEU A 77 0.94 3.80 -6.90
C LEU A 77 0.11 2.53 -6.72
N ALA A 78 -1.21 2.63 -6.62
CA ALA A 78 -2.10 1.46 -6.50
C ALA A 78 -1.87 0.44 -7.63
N CYS A 79 -1.76 0.91 -8.87
CA CYS A 79 -1.43 0.07 -10.02
C CYS A 79 -0.02 -0.56 -9.91
N TYR A 80 0.97 0.21 -9.45
CA TYR A 80 2.33 -0.28 -9.25
C TYR A 80 2.39 -1.36 -8.17
N ILE A 81 1.70 -1.17 -7.05
CA ILE A 81 1.65 -2.12 -5.94
C ILE A 81 1.10 -3.45 -6.45
N ARG A 82 -0.10 -3.46 -7.04
CA ARG A 82 -0.71 -4.70 -7.59
C ARG A 82 0.24 -5.46 -8.51
N ARG A 83 0.82 -4.75 -9.49
CA ARG A 83 1.70 -5.37 -10.48
C ARG A 83 3.00 -5.91 -9.89
N SER A 84 3.55 -5.24 -8.88
CA SER A 84 4.84 -5.63 -8.28
C SER A 84 4.72 -6.86 -7.37
N THR A 85 3.50 -7.23 -6.97
CA THR A 85 3.23 -8.27 -5.97
C THR A 85 2.51 -9.51 -6.51
N GLU A 86 2.01 -9.46 -7.74
CA GLU A 86 1.34 -10.58 -8.44
C GLU A 86 2.32 -11.58 -9.11
N THR A 87 3.62 -11.51 -8.80
CA THR A 87 4.68 -12.41 -9.31
C THR A 87 5.37 -13.15 -8.18
#